data_AF-A0A4R9EM59-F1
#
_entry.id   AF-A0A4R9EM59-F1
#
_cell.length_a   1.000
_cell.length_b   1.000
_cell.length_c   1.000
_cell.angle_alpha   90.00
_cell.angle_beta   90.00
_cell.angle_gamma   90.00
#
_symmetry.space_group_name_H-M   'P 1'
#
loop_
_entity.id
_entity.type
_entity.pdbx_description
1 polymer ?
#
loop_
_entity_poly.entity_id
_entity_poly.type
_entity_poly.pdbx_seq_one_letter_code
_entity_poly.pdbx_strand_id
1 'polypeptide(L)'
;MIGKRSSPVREEAHGNRTGQQTGTAPVGPPHRPEALREATRQAAARRENTFRTRLAIGEKNARKRMATLGAVYDADPAPRRPHDVITPPGGRSANYTPRPGPVARGKWLCGSVRHDAEHVVGQVFDHAEARDPHHRRRWVVLVDGARHQLDLVQAEARLHGVDVHIVIDIIHVLEKLWAAAWCFHRTGDKATERWVATHALTVLAGHAAEVADVIQDQADHTELSGEQHRGVEACVRYLRNNSEFLHYDQALKAGWPIATGIIEGAARHLIADRLDISGARWGLDGAEAVLKLRAVRANDDLDAYWEHHLAAEHRRLYPACDQAR
;
A
#
# COMPACT_ATOMS: atom_id res chain seq x y z
N MET A 1 -37.66 -44.36 26.00
CA MET A 1 -36.28 -44.90 25.94
C MET A 1 -36.25 -45.93 24.83
N ILE A 2 -35.43 -45.99 23.78
CA ILE A 2 -34.26 -45.31 23.18
C ILE A 2 -34.30 -45.90 21.73
N GLY A 3 -34.04 -45.25 20.60
CA GLY A 3 -33.53 -43.94 20.28
C GLY A 3 -33.66 -43.70 18.76
N LYS A 4 -33.75 -42.41 18.42
CA LYS A 4 -33.60 -41.88 17.07
C LYS A 4 -32.19 -42.19 16.56
N ARG A 5 -32.05 -42.62 15.30
CA ARG A 5 -30.81 -42.40 14.53
C ARG A 5 -31.15 -41.49 13.35
N SER A 6 -30.88 -40.21 13.58
CA SER A 6 -30.76 -39.20 12.54
C SER A 6 -29.49 -39.49 11.74
N SER A 7 -29.63 -39.59 10.42
CA SER A 7 -28.50 -39.51 9.49
C SER A 7 -27.94 -38.08 9.51
N PRO A 8 -26.62 -37.88 9.56
CA PRO A 8 -26.06 -36.54 9.59
C PRO A 8 -26.14 -35.92 8.19
N VAL A 9 -26.75 -34.74 8.17
CA VAL A 9 -26.60 -33.73 7.12
C VAL A 9 -25.10 -33.49 6.95
N ARG A 10 -24.58 -33.74 5.74
CA ARG A 10 -23.22 -33.32 5.37
C ARG A 10 -23.20 -31.80 5.38
N GLU A 11 -22.50 -31.27 6.37
CA GLU A 11 -22.13 -29.88 6.54
C GLU A 11 -21.27 -29.46 5.34
N GLU A 12 -21.84 -28.60 4.48
CA GLU A 12 -21.09 -27.95 3.40
C GLU A 12 -20.00 -27.07 4.02
N ALA A 13 -18.76 -27.50 3.82
CA ALA A 13 -17.57 -26.75 4.18
C ALA A 13 -17.60 -25.37 3.51
N HIS A 14 -17.90 -24.34 4.29
CA HIS A 14 -17.67 -22.94 3.96
C HIS A 14 -16.15 -22.67 3.92
N GLY A 15 -15.50 -23.13 2.86
CA GLY A 15 -14.07 -22.97 2.61
C GLY A 15 -13.82 -21.98 1.47
N ASN A 16 -14.11 -20.70 1.69
CA ASN A 16 -13.71 -19.65 0.75
C ASN A 16 -13.21 -18.41 1.52
N ARG A 17 -12.11 -18.57 2.25
CA ARG A 17 -11.33 -17.42 2.77
C ARG A 17 -10.26 -17.08 1.74
N THR A 18 -10.33 -15.90 1.17
CA THR A 18 -9.23 -15.28 0.43
C THR A 18 -8.17 -14.80 1.42
N GLY A 19 -6.92 -15.12 1.14
CA GLY A 19 -5.75 -14.82 1.96
C GLY A 19 -5.11 -13.48 1.61
N GLN A 20 -4.51 -12.93 2.66
CA GLN A 20 -3.24 -12.22 2.70
C GLN A 20 -2.99 -11.18 1.61
N GLN A 21 -3.12 -9.94 2.07
CA GLN A 21 -2.79 -8.76 1.30
C GLN A 21 -1.64 -7.98 1.89
N THR A 22 -0.77 -7.61 0.97
CA THR A 22 0.47 -6.90 1.15
C THR A 22 0.33 -5.54 0.52
N GLY A 23 0.93 -4.51 1.09
CA GLY A 23 0.98 -3.19 0.46
C GLY A 23 2.10 -2.35 1.07
N THR A 24 2.54 -1.33 0.34
CA THR A 24 3.60 -0.42 0.78
C THR A 24 3.15 1.02 0.58
N ALA A 25 3.35 1.91 1.55
CA ALA A 25 3.08 3.34 1.39
C ALA A 25 4.33 4.17 1.70
N PRO A 26 4.62 5.20 0.89
CA PRO A 26 5.74 6.09 1.11
C PRO A 26 5.39 7.18 2.14
N VAL A 27 5.68 6.94 3.43
CA VAL A 27 5.78 8.02 4.43
C VAL A 27 7.17 8.02 5.04
N GLY A 28 7.81 9.19 5.11
CA GLY A 28 9.20 9.31 5.56
C GLY A 28 9.37 10.31 6.69
N PRO A 29 9.99 9.95 7.82
CA PRO A 29 10.24 10.91 8.89
C PRO A 29 11.48 11.78 8.64
N PRO A 30 11.53 12.99 9.23
CA PRO A 30 12.68 13.88 9.17
C PRO A 30 13.91 13.25 9.83
N HIS A 31 15.01 13.20 9.08
CA HIS A 31 16.27 12.61 9.52
C HIS A 31 17.37 13.67 9.62
N ARG A 32 18.39 13.38 10.45
CA ARG A 32 19.64 14.14 10.44
C ARG A 32 20.39 13.94 9.11
N PRO A 33 21.19 14.91 8.64
CA PRO A 33 21.86 14.83 7.34
C PRO A 33 22.64 13.53 7.10
N GLU A 34 23.36 13.06 8.12
CA GLU A 34 24.13 11.82 8.11
C GLU A 34 23.25 10.56 7.93
N ALA A 35 21.98 10.61 8.29
CA ALA A 35 21.05 9.48 8.20
C ALA A 35 20.26 9.44 6.87
N LEU A 36 20.43 10.41 5.98
CA LEU A 36 19.81 10.42 4.65
C LEU A 36 20.43 9.34 3.74
N ARG A 37 19.67 8.90 2.71
CA ARG A 37 20.22 8.08 1.63
C ARG A 37 21.28 8.88 0.87
N GLU A 38 22.30 8.21 0.35
CA GLU A 38 23.48 8.88 -0.22
C GLU A 38 23.12 9.87 -1.33
N ALA A 39 22.26 9.50 -2.28
CA ALA A 39 21.79 10.41 -3.32
C ALA A 39 21.10 11.66 -2.74
N THR A 40 20.26 11.50 -1.72
CA THR A 40 19.59 12.61 -1.04
C THR A 40 20.56 13.47 -0.22
N ARG A 41 21.58 12.85 0.39
CA ARG A 41 22.63 13.53 1.15
C ARG A 41 23.51 14.38 0.23
N GLN A 42 23.93 13.82 -0.90
CA GLN A 42 24.70 14.53 -1.92
C GLN A 42 23.89 15.68 -2.55
N ALA A 43 22.62 15.45 -2.87
CA ALA A 43 21.72 16.50 -3.35
C ALA A 43 21.51 17.60 -2.31
N ALA A 44 21.47 17.27 -1.02
CA ALA A 44 21.38 18.25 0.06
C ALA A 44 22.69 19.05 0.22
N ALA A 45 23.85 18.41 0.11
CA ALA A 45 25.15 19.05 0.24
C ALA A 45 25.46 20.01 -0.93
N ARG A 46 24.94 19.72 -2.13
CA ARG A 46 25.11 20.55 -3.33
C ARG A 46 24.12 21.71 -3.42
N ARG A 47 23.14 21.80 -2.51
CA ARG A 47 22.06 22.79 -2.61
C ARG A 47 22.49 24.11 -1.97
N GLU A 48 22.53 25.17 -2.77
CA GLU A 48 22.65 26.54 -2.27
C GLU A 48 21.26 27.06 -1.83
N ASN A 49 21.19 27.62 -0.62
CA ASN A 49 19.96 28.24 -0.14
C ASN A 49 19.70 29.54 -0.90
N THR A 50 18.48 29.72 -1.40
CA THR A 50 18.09 30.92 -2.16
C THR A 50 18.15 32.20 -1.32
N PHE A 51 17.89 32.10 -0.01
CA PHE A 51 18.05 33.21 0.92
C PHE A 51 18.92 32.80 2.11
N ARG A 52 19.68 33.76 2.67
CA ARG A 52 20.61 33.50 3.78
C ARG A 52 19.92 33.29 5.13
N THR A 53 18.77 33.94 5.36
CA THR A 53 18.13 34.02 6.69
C THR A 53 16.75 33.38 6.76
N ARG A 54 16.19 32.97 5.62
CA ARG A 54 14.86 32.36 5.53
C ARG A 54 14.81 31.33 4.40
N LEU A 55 13.78 30.50 4.43
CA LEU A 55 13.47 29.58 3.34
C LEU A 55 12.70 30.32 2.23
N ALA A 56 12.93 29.94 0.98
CA ALA A 56 12.06 30.34 -0.11
C ALA A 56 10.66 29.71 0.04
N ILE A 57 9.67 30.29 -0.63
CA ILE A 57 8.30 29.74 -0.64
C ILE A 57 8.36 28.31 -1.21
N GLY A 58 7.82 27.34 -0.45
CA GLY A 58 7.88 25.91 -0.79
C GLY A 58 9.18 25.19 -0.41
N GLU A 59 10.19 25.91 0.07
CA GLU A 59 11.44 25.30 0.52
C GLU A 59 11.27 24.67 1.91
N LYS A 60 11.55 23.36 2.01
CA LYS A 60 11.42 22.60 3.27
C LYS A 60 12.75 22.55 4.00
N ASN A 61 12.73 22.82 5.30
CA ASN A 61 13.92 22.83 6.17
C ASN A 61 14.42 21.42 6.52
N ALA A 62 13.51 20.44 6.57
CA ALA A 62 13.85 19.05 6.90
C ALA A 62 13.91 18.17 5.65
N ARG A 63 14.79 17.17 5.67
CA ARG A 63 14.87 16.11 4.65
C ARG A 63 14.33 14.82 5.26
N LYS A 64 13.44 14.17 4.51
CA LYS A 64 12.76 12.95 4.92
C LYS A 64 13.46 11.76 4.29
N ARG A 65 13.61 10.69 5.06
CA ARG A 65 14.00 9.38 4.53
C ARG A 65 12.74 8.53 4.47
N MET A 66 12.47 7.94 3.31
CA MET A 66 11.29 7.12 3.12
C MET A 66 11.41 5.82 3.91
N ALA A 67 10.36 5.49 4.68
CA ALA A 67 10.18 4.15 5.21
C ALA A 67 9.44 3.29 4.18
N THR A 68 9.76 2.00 4.16
CA THR A 68 8.91 1.00 3.52
C THR A 68 8.10 0.31 4.61
N LEU A 69 6.79 0.18 4.40
CA LEU A 69 5.89 -0.57 5.27
C LEU A 69 5.37 -1.79 4.54
N GLY A 70 5.04 -2.83 5.29
CA GLY A 70 4.37 -4.03 4.81
C GLY A 70 3.23 -4.39 5.76
N ALA A 71 2.23 -5.10 5.24
CA ALA A 71 1.19 -5.70 6.05
C ALA A 71 0.82 -7.08 5.51
N VAL A 72 0.27 -7.92 6.38
CA VAL A 72 -0.37 -9.19 6.01
C VAL A 72 -1.65 -9.33 6.84
N TYR A 73 -2.77 -9.66 6.21
CA TYR A 73 -4.05 -9.85 6.90
C TYR A 73 -4.99 -10.76 6.11
N ASP A 74 -5.96 -11.33 6.79
CA ASP A 74 -7.02 -12.13 6.19
C ASP A 74 -8.25 -11.27 5.88
N ALA A 75 -8.95 -11.58 4.79
CA ALA A 75 -10.22 -10.92 4.46
C ALA A 75 -11.17 -11.90 3.77
N ASP A 76 -12.42 -11.99 4.24
CA ASP A 76 -13.43 -12.75 3.52
C ASP A 76 -13.75 -12.06 2.18
N PRO A 77 -13.98 -12.83 1.10
CA PRO A 77 -14.45 -12.27 -0.16
C PRO A 77 -15.73 -11.44 0.04
N ALA A 78 -15.73 -10.20 -0.45
CA ALA A 78 -16.90 -9.33 -0.46
C ALA A 78 -17.17 -8.79 -1.88
N PRO A 79 -17.94 -9.52 -2.70
CA PRO A 79 -18.22 -9.15 -4.08
C PRO A 79 -18.94 -7.80 -4.21
N ARG A 80 -18.44 -6.94 -5.09
CA ARG A 80 -18.89 -5.56 -5.28
C ARG A 80 -19.04 -5.23 -6.77
N ARG A 81 -19.72 -4.12 -7.06
CA ARG A 81 -19.86 -3.51 -8.38
C ARG A 81 -19.07 -2.20 -8.43
N PRO A 82 -18.69 -1.69 -9.62
CA PRO A 82 -18.01 -0.40 -9.74
C PRO A 82 -18.70 0.75 -8.98
N HIS A 83 -20.03 0.81 -9.05
CA HIS A 83 -20.84 1.85 -8.38
C HIS A 83 -20.99 1.66 -6.85
N ASP A 84 -20.56 0.51 -6.30
CA ASP A 84 -20.35 0.36 -4.84
C ASP A 84 -19.11 1.13 -4.38
N VAL A 85 -18.10 1.26 -5.25
CA VAL A 85 -16.83 1.92 -4.95
C VAL A 85 -16.91 3.43 -5.21
N ILE A 86 -17.37 3.83 -6.41
CA ILE A 86 -17.46 5.24 -6.83
C ILE A 86 -18.92 5.61 -7.08
N THR A 87 -19.31 6.80 -6.64
CA THR A 87 -20.64 7.35 -6.93
C THR A 87 -20.72 7.71 -8.43
N PRO A 88 -21.71 7.19 -9.18
CA PRO A 88 -21.84 7.51 -10.59
C PRO A 88 -22.24 8.98 -10.83
N PRO A 89 -21.91 9.53 -12.02
CA PRO A 89 -22.47 10.79 -12.47
C PRO A 89 -24.00 10.83 -12.32
N GLY A 90 -24.52 11.88 -11.69
CA GLY A 90 -25.95 12.00 -11.37
C GLY A 90 -26.35 11.46 -9.99
N GLY A 91 -25.40 10.88 -9.25
CA GLY A 91 -25.59 10.42 -7.88
C GLY A 91 -26.16 9.01 -7.77
N ARG A 92 -26.34 8.56 -6.54
CA ARG A 92 -27.00 7.29 -6.21
C ARG A 92 -28.49 7.52 -6.01
N SER A 93 -29.29 6.51 -6.33
CA SER A 93 -30.70 6.49 -5.90
C SER A 93 -30.77 6.59 -4.38
N ALA A 94 -31.79 7.28 -3.84
CA ALA A 94 -31.99 7.45 -2.40
C ALA A 94 -32.06 6.11 -1.63
N ASN A 95 -32.52 5.05 -2.30
CA ASN A 95 -32.66 3.71 -1.72
C ASN A 95 -31.45 2.81 -2.01
N TYR A 96 -30.38 3.34 -2.62
CA TYR A 96 -29.19 2.55 -2.93
C TYR A 96 -28.30 2.42 -1.70
N THR A 97 -28.07 1.19 -1.24
CA THR A 97 -27.10 0.87 -0.20
C THR A 97 -25.86 0.22 -0.84
N PRO A 98 -24.68 0.87 -0.81
CA PRO A 98 -23.45 0.27 -1.32
C PRO A 98 -23.10 -1.00 -0.57
N ARG A 99 -22.63 -2.01 -1.31
CA ARG A 99 -22.13 -3.25 -0.72
C ARG A 99 -20.83 -2.97 0.02
N PRO A 100 -20.67 -3.44 1.27
CA PRO A 100 -19.44 -3.25 2.02
C PRO A 100 -18.27 -3.97 1.35
N GLY A 101 -17.06 -3.40 1.50
CA GLY A 101 -15.82 -4.05 1.10
C GLY A 101 -15.37 -5.15 2.06
N PRO A 102 -14.33 -5.92 1.67
CA PRO A 102 -13.79 -6.97 2.52
C PRO A 102 -13.16 -6.36 3.79
N VAL A 103 -13.32 -7.04 4.91
CA VAL A 103 -12.87 -6.56 6.23
C VAL A 103 -11.60 -7.30 6.64
N ALA A 104 -10.54 -6.54 6.89
CA ALA A 104 -9.25 -7.06 7.32
C ALA A 104 -9.28 -7.59 8.76
N ARG A 105 -8.77 -8.81 8.97
CA ARG A 105 -8.63 -9.49 10.26
C ARG A 105 -7.24 -10.08 10.42
N GLY A 106 -6.80 -10.26 11.67
CA GLY A 106 -5.47 -10.82 11.96
C GLY A 106 -4.34 -9.99 11.32
N LYS A 107 -4.43 -8.66 11.43
CA LYS A 107 -3.46 -7.76 10.80
C LYS A 107 -2.09 -7.97 11.42
N TRP A 108 -1.06 -8.03 10.59
CA TRP A 108 0.33 -7.96 10.98
C TRP A 108 0.99 -6.88 10.14
N LEU A 109 1.83 -6.07 10.78
CA LEU A 109 2.50 -4.92 10.20
C LEU A 109 4.01 -5.05 10.40
N CYS A 110 4.76 -4.64 9.39
CA CYS A 110 6.21 -4.48 9.48
C CYS A 110 6.63 -3.19 8.79
N GLY A 111 7.86 -2.76 9.04
CA GLY A 111 8.39 -1.56 8.42
C GLY A 111 9.86 -1.35 8.69
N SER A 112 10.51 -0.65 7.77
CA SER A 112 11.91 -0.26 7.90
C SER A 112 12.16 1.11 7.28
N VAL A 113 12.94 1.93 7.98
CA VAL A 113 13.60 3.13 7.42
C VAL A 113 15.02 2.81 6.97
N ARG A 114 15.60 1.72 7.46
CA ARG A 114 16.98 1.31 7.17
C ARG A 114 17.07 0.48 5.90
N HIS A 115 16.30 -0.59 5.81
CA HIS A 115 16.31 -1.56 4.72
C HIS A 115 15.51 -1.03 3.52
N ASP A 116 15.76 -1.64 2.36
CA ASP A 116 15.07 -1.32 1.11
C ASP A 116 13.71 -2.01 1.03
N ALA A 117 13.04 -1.84 -0.12
CA ALA A 117 11.74 -2.44 -0.35
C ALA A 117 11.83 -3.96 -0.52
N GLU A 118 12.91 -4.49 -1.11
CA GLU A 118 13.15 -5.92 -1.27
C GLU A 118 13.09 -6.64 0.07
N HIS A 119 13.82 -6.14 1.08
CA HIS A 119 13.78 -6.74 2.41
C HIS A 119 12.37 -6.77 3.02
N VAL A 120 11.61 -5.67 2.91
CA VAL A 120 10.27 -5.59 3.50
C VAL A 120 9.27 -6.46 2.74
N VAL A 121 9.39 -6.56 1.42
CA VAL A 121 8.55 -7.46 0.61
C VAL A 121 8.87 -8.91 0.96
N GLY A 122 10.14 -9.30 1.11
CA GLY A 122 10.53 -10.64 1.57
C GLY A 122 9.94 -10.98 2.94
N GLN A 123 10.04 -10.09 3.95
CA GLN A 123 9.42 -10.32 5.27
C GLN A 123 7.90 -10.54 5.20
N VAL A 124 7.26 -9.85 4.28
CA VAL A 124 5.83 -9.97 4.06
C VAL A 124 5.48 -11.33 3.45
N PHE A 125 6.26 -11.83 2.50
CA PHE A 125 6.11 -13.17 1.92
C PHE A 125 6.45 -14.28 2.94
N ASP A 126 7.49 -14.12 3.75
CA ASP A 126 7.83 -15.04 4.85
C ASP A 126 6.68 -15.18 5.85
N HIS A 127 6.09 -14.04 6.26
CA HIS A 127 4.98 -14.05 7.21
C HIS A 127 3.69 -14.59 6.58
N ALA A 128 3.51 -14.35 5.28
CA ALA A 128 2.42 -14.91 4.51
C ALA A 128 2.50 -16.46 4.45
N GLU A 129 3.67 -16.98 4.11
CA GLU A 129 4.01 -18.41 4.08
C GLU A 129 3.78 -19.06 5.45
N ALA A 130 4.31 -18.46 6.52
CA ALA A 130 4.15 -18.99 7.88
C ALA A 130 2.68 -19.12 8.31
N ARG A 131 1.80 -18.27 7.78
CA ARG A 131 0.36 -18.29 8.07
C ARG A 131 -0.44 -19.24 7.18
N ASP A 132 0.09 -19.60 6.01
CA ASP A 132 -0.55 -20.51 5.05
C ASP A 132 0.47 -21.47 4.40
N PRO A 133 1.14 -22.34 5.18
CA PRO A 133 2.26 -23.18 4.71
C PRO A 133 1.84 -24.30 3.74
N HIS A 134 0.56 -24.37 3.42
CA HIS A 134 -0.01 -25.34 2.48
C HIS A 134 -0.69 -24.65 1.30
N HIS A 135 -0.51 -23.33 1.17
CA HIS A 135 -1.05 -22.48 0.09
C HIS A 135 -2.53 -22.73 -0.19
N ARG A 136 -3.32 -22.90 0.87
CA ARG A 136 -4.76 -23.21 0.76
C ARG A 136 -5.59 -21.96 0.55
N ARG A 137 -5.02 -20.78 0.84
CA ARG A 137 -5.66 -19.48 0.68
C ARG A 137 -5.23 -18.88 -0.65
N ARG A 138 -6.07 -18.00 -1.17
CA ARG A 138 -5.72 -17.20 -2.35
C ARG A 138 -4.93 -15.97 -1.94
N TRP A 139 -3.73 -15.78 -2.45
CA TRP A 139 -2.92 -14.61 -2.09
C TRP A 139 -3.22 -13.45 -3.03
N VAL A 140 -3.48 -12.26 -2.47
CA VAL A 140 -3.80 -11.05 -3.24
C VAL A 140 -2.86 -9.93 -2.83
N VAL A 141 -1.96 -9.50 -3.69
CA VAL A 141 -0.95 -8.47 -3.39
C VAL A 141 -1.44 -7.11 -3.88
N LEU A 142 -1.51 -6.11 -3.00
CA LEU A 142 -1.85 -4.73 -3.35
C LEU A 142 -0.58 -3.89 -3.52
N VAL A 143 -0.47 -3.13 -4.60
CA VAL A 143 0.74 -2.35 -4.92
C VAL A 143 0.39 -0.99 -5.49
N ASP A 144 1.34 -0.05 -5.47
CA ASP A 144 1.12 1.30 -6.01
C ASP A 144 1.29 1.40 -7.55
N GLY A 145 1.75 0.33 -8.19
CA GLY A 145 2.02 0.27 -9.62
C GLY A 145 3.42 0.76 -10.01
N ALA A 146 4.33 0.97 -9.06
CA ALA A 146 5.73 1.18 -9.34
C ALA A 146 6.36 -0.11 -9.90
N ARG A 147 7.02 -0.01 -11.05
CA ARG A 147 7.58 -1.18 -11.76
C ARG A 147 8.51 -2.01 -10.88
N HIS A 148 9.39 -1.36 -10.13
CA HIS A 148 10.30 -2.05 -9.22
C HIS A 148 9.54 -2.85 -8.14
N GLN A 149 8.43 -2.34 -7.60
CA GLN A 149 7.63 -3.07 -6.63
C GLN A 149 6.99 -4.32 -7.25
N LEU A 150 6.47 -4.20 -8.48
CA LEU A 150 5.91 -5.32 -9.22
C LEU A 150 6.97 -6.41 -9.46
N ASP A 151 8.17 -6.02 -9.88
CA ASP A 151 9.26 -6.94 -10.14
C ASP A 151 9.67 -7.70 -8.85
N LEU A 152 9.72 -7.00 -7.71
CA LEU A 152 10.02 -7.61 -6.39
C LEU A 152 8.94 -8.61 -5.96
N VAL A 153 7.66 -8.23 -6.04
CA VAL A 153 6.55 -9.12 -5.69
C VAL A 153 6.55 -10.37 -6.56
N GLN A 154 6.78 -10.21 -7.86
CA GLN A 154 6.86 -11.34 -8.78
C GLN A 154 8.08 -12.23 -8.51
N ALA A 155 9.20 -11.65 -8.06
CA ALA A 155 10.38 -12.42 -7.68
C ALA A 155 10.12 -13.26 -6.42
N GLU A 156 9.51 -12.68 -5.39
CA GLU A 156 9.14 -13.39 -4.16
C GLU A 156 8.08 -14.48 -4.42
N ALA A 157 7.08 -14.20 -5.24
CA ALA A 157 6.09 -15.21 -5.62
C ALA A 157 6.75 -16.44 -6.28
N ARG A 158 7.74 -16.21 -7.17
CA ARG A 158 8.53 -17.29 -7.78
C ARG A 158 9.40 -18.01 -6.76
N LEU A 159 10.02 -17.30 -5.83
CA LEU A 159 10.88 -17.88 -4.79
C LEU A 159 10.09 -18.83 -3.86
N HIS A 160 8.89 -18.41 -3.47
CA HIS A 160 7.99 -19.19 -2.61
C HIS A 160 7.16 -20.24 -3.36
N GLY A 161 7.19 -20.23 -4.71
CA GLY A 161 6.41 -21.16 -5.53
C GLY A 161 4.90 -20.96 -5.41
N VAL A 162 4.46 -19.71 -5.18
CA VAL A 162 3.05 -19.35 -4.96
C VAL A 162 2.48 -18.55 -6.12
N ASP A 163 1.23 -18.84 -6.47
CA ASP A 163 0.46 -18.01 -7.39
C ASP A 163 -0.15 -16.83 -6.63
N VAL A 164 0.17 -15.61 -7.06
CA VAL A 164 -0.35 -14.37 -6.45
C VAL A 164 -1.20 -13.59 -7.45
N HIS A 165 -2.29 -12.99 -6.95
CA HIS A 165 -3.07 -12.02 -7.72
C HIS A 165 -2.62 -10.61 -7.35
N ILE A 166 -1.97 -9.91 -8.27
CA ILE A 166 -1.54 -8.53 -8.05
C ILE A 166 -2.66 -7.57 -8.48
N VAL A 167 -3.03 -6.65 -7.61
CA VAL A 167 -4.01 -5.60 -7.89
C VAL A 167 -3.42 -4.25 -7.52
N ILE A 168 -3.39 -3.31 -8.47
CA ILE A 168 -2.93 -1.96 -8.18
C ILE A 168 -3.97 -1.21 -7.35
N ASP A 169 -3.51 -0.44 -6.38
CA ASP A 169 -4.36 0.40 -5.56
C ASP A 169 -5.11 1.43 -6.43
N ILE A 170 -6.44 1.36 -6.38
CA ILE A 170 -7.34 2.27 -7.10
C ILE A 170 -7.11 3.73 -6.72
N ILE A 171 -6.62 4.03 -5.52
CA ILE A 171 -6.32 5.39 -5.09
C ILE A 171 -5.23 6.00 -5.98
N HIS A 172 -4.20 5.25 -6.36
CA HIS A 172 -3.16 5.76 -7.27
C HIS A 172 -3.69 5.96 -8.69
N VAL A 173 -4.57 5.09 -9.17
CA VAL A 173 -5.28 5.31 -10.44
C VAL A 173 -6.10 6.61 -10.37
N LEU A 174 -6.85 6.82 -9.30
CA LEU A 174 -7.65 8.03 -9.10
C LEU A 174 -6.78 9.29 -9.06
N GLU A 175 -5.62 9.25 -8.40
CA GLU A 175 -4.66 10.37 -8.42
C GLU A 175 -4.23 10.73 -9.83
N LYS A 176 -3.93 9.73 -10.68
CA LYS A 176 -3.58 9.96 -12.09
C LYS A 176 -4.74 10.51 -12.90
N LEU A 177 -5.94 9.96 -12.72
CA LEU A 177 -7.15 10.46 -13.37
C LEU A 177 -7.43 11.91 -12.98
N TRP A 178 -7.35 12.27 -11.69
CA TRP A 178 -7.52 13.65 -11.23
C TRP A 178 -6.46 14.58 -11.82
N ALA A 179 -5.18 14.17 -11.82
CA ALA A 179 -4.12 14.97 -12.41
C ALA A 179 -4.35 15.24 -13.91
N ALA A 180 -4.80 14.23 -14.67
CA ALA A 180 -5.17 14.40 -16.07
C ALA A 180 -6.41 15.29 -16.23
N ALA A 181 -7.43 15.12 -15.38
CA ALA A 181 -8.65 15.92 -15.44
C ALA A 181 -8.36 17.43 -15.25
N TRP A 182 -7.43 17.78 -14.35
CA TRP A 182 -6.99 19.17 -14.17
C TRP A 182 -6.23 19.75 -15.36
N CYS A 183 -5.76 18.91 -16.29
CA CYS A 183 -5.17 19.39 -17.54
C CYS A 183 -6.25 19.85 -18.53
N PHE A 184 -7.45 19.27 -18.49
CA PHE A 184 -8.57 19.59 -19.39
C PHE A 184 -9.53 20.65 -18.82
N HIS A 185 -9.61 20.78 -17.50
CA HIS A 185 -10.61 21.61 -16.83
C HIS A 185 -9.98 22.69 -15.94
N ARG A 186 -10.70 23.80 -15.76
CA ARG A 186 -10.29 24.84 -14.81
C ARG A 186 -10.58 24.41 -13.37
N THR A 187 -9.78 24.92 -12.43
CA THR A 187 -9.99 24.69 -10.99
C THR A 187 -11.41 25.09 -10.57
N GLY A 188 -12.12 24.19 -9.89
CA GLY A 188 -13.47 24.42 -9.36
C GLY A 188 -14.63 24.06 -10.31
N ASP A 189 -14.34 23.54 -11.51
CA ASP A 189 -15.37 23.05 -12.42
C ASP A 189 -15.96 21.71 -11.94
N LYS A 190 -17.29 21.64 -11.78
CA LYS A 190 -18.01 20.40 -11.45
C LYS A 190 -17.92 19.37 -12.57
N ALA A 191 -17.59 19.78 -13.80
CA ALA A 191 -17.33 18.86 -14.91
C ALA A 191 -16.12 17.94 -14.62
N THR A 192 -15.12 18.40 -13.87
CA THR A 192 -13.94 17.59 -13.51
C THR A 192 -14.34 16.37 -12.69
N GLU A 193 -15.21 16.52 -11.69
CA GLU A 193 -15.70 15.41 -10.87
C GLU A 193 -16.44 14.38 -11.73
N ARG A 194 -17.30 14.86 -12.64
CA ARG A 194 -18.03 14.00 -13.58
C ARG A 194 -17.09 13.24 -14.52
N TRP A 195 -16.06 13.92 -15.02
CA TRP A 195 -15.06 13.34 -15.91
C TRP A 195 -14.31 12.21 -15.20
N VAL A 196 -13.82 12.46 -13.99
CA VAL A 196 -13.10 11.46 -13.19
C VAL A 196 -14.01 10.29 -12.82
N ALA A 197 -15.25 10.56 -12.37
CA ALA A 197 -16.19 9.50 -12.00
C ALA A 197 -16.53 8.59 -13.19
N THR A 198 -16.71 9.15 -14.38
CA THR A 198 -16.95 8.38 -15.61
C THR A 198 -15.79 7.45 -15.92
N HIS A 199 -14.58 7.99 -16.03
CA HIS A 199 -13.39 7.19 -16.37
C HIS A 199 -13.06 6.16 -15.29
N ALA A 200 -13.17 6.53 -14.01
CA ALA A 200 -12.89 5.62 -12.92
C ALA A 200 -13.89 4.45 -12.87
N LEU A 201 -15.18 4.68 -13.19
CA LEU A 201 -16.15 3.59 -13.33
C LEU A 201 -15.81 2.65 -14.48
N THR A 202 -15.36 3.19 -15.61
CA THR A 202 -14.92 2.40 -16.78
C THR A 202 -13.67 1.58 -16.45
N VAL A 203 -12.68 2.16 -15.75
CA VAL A 203 -11.51 1.43 -15.24
C VAL A 203 -11.94 0.33 -14.25
N LEU A 204 -12.83 0.63 -13.30
CA LEU A 204 -13.35 -0.36 -12.36
C LEU A 204 -14.14 -1.50 -13.04
N ALA A 205 -14.65 -1.25 -14.24
CA ALA A 205 -15.30 -2.25 -15.09
C ALA A 205 -14.32 -3.06 -15.96
N GLY A 206 -13.00 -2.86 -15.81
CA GLY A 206 -11.96 -3.64 -16.48
C GLY A 206 -11.42 -3.01 -17.77
N HIS A 207 -11.87 -1.80 -18.12
CA HIS A 207 -11.56 -1.16 -19.41
C HIS A 207 -10.46 -0.09 -19.29
N ALA A 208 -9.39 -0.37 -18.54
CA ALA A 208 -8.33 0.60 -18.27
C ALA A 208 -7.57 1.06 -19.52
N ALA A 209 -7.30 0.14 -20.46
CA ALA A 209 -6.63 0.45 -21.72
C ALA A 209 -7.51 1.35 -22.62
N GLU A 210 -8.81 1.05 -22.72
CA GLU A 210 -9.77 1.87 -23.47
C GLU A 210 -9.87 3.29 -22.90
N VAL A 211 -9.88 3.43 -21.57
CA VAL A 211 -9.83 4.76 -20.92
C VAL A 211 -8.55 5.50 -21.28
N ALA A 212 -7.41 4.82 -21.33
CA ALA A 212 -6.15 5.44 -21.74
C ALA A 212 -6.22 5.95 -23.20
N ASP A 213 -6.86 5.20 -24.09
CA ASP A 213 -7.04 5.59 -25.50
C ASP A 213 -8.01 6.76 -25.63
N VAL A 214 -9.14 6.77 -24.91
CA VAL A 214 -10.09 7.89 -24.88
C VAL A 214 -9.43 9.17 -24.34
N ILE A 215 -8.61 9.06 -23.29
CA ILE A 215 -7.89 10.21 -22.73
C ILE A 215 -6.85 10.75 -23.72
N GLN A 216 -6.14 9.86 -24.42
CA GLN A 216 -5.17 10.25 -25.45
C GLN A 216 -5.86 10.97 -26.61
N ASP A 217 -6.96 10.42 -27.14
CA ASP A 217 -7.74 11.04 -28.21
C ASP A 217 -8.26 12.43 -27.81
N GLN A 218 -8.77 12.57 -26.58
CA GLN A 218 -9.17 13.87 -26.05
C GLN A 218 -8.01 14.86 -26.00
N ALA A 219 -6.81 14.41 -25.64
CA ALA A 219 -5.61 15.25 -25.62
C ALA A 219 -5.19 15.70 -27.02
N ASP A 220 -5.26 14.80 -28.00
CA ASP A 220 -4.90 15.08 -29.40
C ASP A 220 -5.85 16.10 -30.05
N HIS A 221 -7.10 16.16 -29.59
CA HIS A 221 -8.13 17.09 -30.05
C HIS A 221 -8.29 18.37 -29.22
N THR A 222 -7.51 18.54 -28.15
CA THR A 222 -7.57 19.72 -27.28
C THR A 222 -6.28 20.51 -27.37
N GLU A 223 -6.37 21.84 -27.50
CA GLU A 223 -5.19 22.70 -27.39
C GLU A 223 -4.68 22.74 -25.95
N LEU A 224 -3.69 21.89 -25.64
CA LEU A 224 -3.04 21.81 -24.34
C LEU A 224 -1.67 22.51 -24.36
N SER A 225 -1.31 23.18 -23.28
CA SER A 225 0.08 23.59 -23.07
C SER A 225 1.00 22.38 -22.91
N GLY A 226 2.31 22.55 -23.14
CA GLY A 226 3.28 21.47 -22.98
C GLY A 226 3.33 20.87 -21.57
N GLU A 227 2.99 21.65 -20.53
CA GLU A 227 2.88 21.12 -19.17
C GLU A 227 1.63 20.26 -18.98
N GLN A 228 0.47 20.72 -19.46
CA GLN A 228 -0.78 19.97 -19.44
C GLN A 228 -0.64 18.66 -20.22
N HIS A 229 -0.03 18.70 -21.42
CA HIS A 229 0.20 17.51 -22.22
C HIS A 229 1.03 16.46 -21.47
N ARG A 230 2.11 16.86 -20.79
CA ARG A 230 2.91 15.94 -19.95
C ARG A 230 2.11 15.35 -18.79
N GLY A 231 1.21 16.14 -18.20
CA GLY A 231 0.30 15.67 -17.14
C GLY A 231 -0.65 14.58 -17.63
N VAL A 232 -1.26 14.77 -18.80
CA VAL A 232 -2.13 13.77 -19.43
C VAL A 232 -1.35 12.54 -19.86
N GLU A 233 -0.22 12.71 -20.53
CA GLU A 233 0.65 11.61 -20.98
C GLU A 233 1.08 10.71 -19.80
N ALA A 234 1.36 11.30 -18.64
CA ALA A 234 1.70 10.54 -17.45
C ALA A 234 0.55 9.63 -16.97
N CYS A 235 -0.70 10.07 -17.09
CA CYS A 235 -1.87 9.25 -16.79
C CYS A 235 -2.06 8.13 -17.81
N VAL A 236 -2.05 8.45 -19.11
CA VAL A 236 -2.18 7.47 -20.20
C VAL A 236 -1.11 6.39 -20.09
N ARG A 237 0.16 6.78 -19.91
CA ARG A 237 1.28 5.86 -19.73
C ARG A 237 1.10 4.99 -18.49
N TYR A 238 0.64 5.56 -17.38
CA TYR A 238 0.40 4.80 -16.15
C TYR A 238 -0.67 3.72 -16.36
N LEU A 239 -1.81 4.06 -16.99
CA LEU A 239 -2.88 3.09 -17.27
C LEU A 239 -2.42 1.98 -18.22
N ARG A 240 -1.72 2.33 -19.31
CA ARG A 240 -1.23 1.36 -20.30
C ARG A 240 -0.20 0.39 -19.71
N ASN A 241 0.82 0.92 -19.03
CA ASN A 241 1.91 0.13 -18.46
C ASN A 241 1.46 -0.85 -17.38
N ASN A 242 0.32 -0.56 -16.76
CA ASN A 242 -0.21 -1.32 -15.63
C ASN A 242 -1.49 -2.10 -15.97
N SER A 243 -1.92 -2.10 -17.24
CA SER A 243 -3.21 -2.68 -17.67
C SER A 243 -3.46 -4.11 -17.18
N GLU A 244 -2.41 -4.94 -17.15
CA GLU A 244 -2.45 -6.32 -16.64
C GLU A 244 -2.80 -6.43 -15.14
N PHE A 245 -2.57 -5.37 -14.36
CA PHE A 245 -2.82 -5.32 -12.91
C PHE A 245 -4.03 -4.45 -12.54
N LEU A 246 -4.77 -3.95 -13.54
CA LEU A 246 -5.94 -3.08 -13.39
C LEU A 246 -7.26 -3.81 -13.67
N HIS A 247 -7.27 -5.14 -13.58
CA HIS A 247 -8.47 -6.00 -13.72
C HIS A 247 -9.39 -5.94 -12.49
N TYR A 248 -9.90 -4.74 -12.21
CA TYR A 248 -10.80 -4.47 -11.08
C TYR A 248 -12.14 -5.20 -11.22
N ASP A 249 -12.60 -5.46 -12.43
CA ASP A 249 -13.78 -6.28 -12.70
C ASP A 249 -13.65 -7.68 -12.09
N GLN A 250 -12.47 -8.28 -12.22
CA GLN A 250 -12.16 -9.59 -11.66
C GLN A 250 -12.02 -9.50 -10.14
N ALA A 251 -11.27 -8.51 -9.64
CA ALA A 251 -11.08 -8.30 -8.21
C ALA A 251 -12.40 -8.05 -7.47
N LEU A 252 -13.26 -7.18 -8.02
CA LEU A 252 -14.56 -6.86 -7.45
C LEU A 252 -15.52 -8.06 -7.51
N LYS A 253 -15.52 -8.84 -8.59
CA LYS A 253 -16.33 -10.06 -8.72
C LYS A 253 -15.88 -11.14 -7.73
N ALA A 254 -14.57 -11.32 -7.57
CA ALA A 254 -13.97 -12.25 -6.63
C ALA A 254 -14.02 -11.76 -5.17
N GLY A 255 -14.45 -10.51 -4.95
CA GLY A 255 -14.60 -9.93 -3.62
C GLY A 255 -13.29 -9.52 -2.95
N TRP A 256 -12.24 -9.32 -3.75
CA TRP A 256 -10.95 -8.84 -3.27
C TRP A 256 -11.00 -7.34 -2.98
N PRO A 257 -10.12 -6.85 -2.10
CA PRO A 257 -9.88 -5.42 -1.96
C PRO A 257 -9.03 -4.92 -3.12
N ILE A 258 -9.10 -3.61 -3.29
CA ILE A 258 -8.52 -2.89 -4.41
C ILE A 258 -7.83 -1.61 -3.94
N ALA A 259 -7.69 -1.42 -2.61
CA ALA A 259 -7.18 -0.21 -2.00
C ALA A 259 -6.37 -0.54 -0.74
N THR A 260 -5.27 0.19 -0.50
CA THR A 260 -4.29 -0.08 0.57
C THR A 260 -4.56 0.71 1.86
N GLY A 261 -5.82 0.98 2.19
CA GLY A 261 -6.16 1.81 3.36
C GLY A 261 -5.58 1.33 4.71
N ILE A 262 -5.28 0.03 4.84
CA ILE A 262 -4.56 -0.51 6.01
C ILE A 262 -3.13 0.02 6.12
N ILE A 263 -2.44 0.19 4.98
CA ILE A 263 -1.07 0.69 4.93
C ILE A 263 -1.07 2.19 5.20
N GLU A 264 -2.04 2.94 4.68
CA GLU A 264 -2.18 4.36 5.02
C GLU A 264 -2.45 4.57 6.52
N GLY A 265 -3.30 3.73 7.11
CA GLY A 265 -3.50 3.67 8.55
C GLY A 265 -2.20 3.34 9.30
N ALA A 266 -1.46 2.33 8.84
CA ALA A 266 -0.18 1.94 9.42
C ALA A 266 0.88 3.06 9.28
N ALA A 267 0.94 3.75 8.15
CA ALA A 267 1.87 4.85 7.93
C ALA A 267 1.60 6.01 8.88
N ARG A 268 0.32 6.32 9.12
CA ARG A 268 -0.07 7.28 10.15
C ARG A 268 0.37 6.82 11.54
N HIS A 269 -0.03 5.63 11.95
CA HIS A 269 0.14 5.18 13.33
C HIS A 269 1.55 4.71 13.67
N LEU A 270 2.29 4.11 12.75
CA LEU A 270 3.67 3.66 12.98
C LEU A 270 4.68 4.79 12.79
N ILE A 271 4.45 5.68 11.81
CA ILE A 271 5.42 6.71 11.45
C ILE A 271 4.93 8.08 11.87
N ALA A 272 3.82 8.58 11.33
CA ALA A 272 3.45 9.99 11.46
C ALA A 272 3.26 10.42 12.92
N ASP A 273 2.53 9.61 13.70
CA ASP A 273 2.18 9.90 15.10
C ASP A 273 3.40 10.02 16.04
N ARG A 274 4.60 9.62 15.60
CA ARG A 274 5.81 9.65 16.44
C ARG A 274 7.04 10.19 15.75
N LEU A 275 7.30 9.73 14.54
CA LEU A 275 8.53 10.01 13.82
C LEU A 275 8.42 11.31 13.01
N ASP A 276 7.21 11.73 12.62
CA ASP A 276 6.94 12.96 11.82
C ASP A 276 6.28 14.09 12.64
N ILE A 277 6.51 14.12 13.96
CA ILE A 277 6.04 15.21 14.82
C ILE A 277 6.92 16.47 14.66
N SER A 278 6.32 17.63 14.90
CA SER A 278 7.02 18.92 14.86
C SER A 278 8.25 18.93 15.76
N GLY A 279 9.39 19.33 15.21
CA GLY A 279 10.66 19.45 15.92
C GLY A 279 11.47 18.14 16.04
N ALA A 280 10.94 16.99 15.65
CA ALA A 280 11.68 15.73 15.70
C ALA A 280 12.78 15.65 14.62
N ARG A 281 13.94 15.10 15.01
CA ARG A 281 15.02 14.72 14.07
C ARG A 281 15.66 13.42 14.53
N TRP A 282 15.60 12.40 13.68
CA TRP A 282 16.05 11.06 14.03
C TRP A 282 17.40 10.72 13.41
N GLY A 283 18.22 9.99 14.16
CA GLY A 283 19.26 9.14 13.59
C GLY A 283 18.66 7.85 13.04
N LEU A 284 19.35 7.20 12.09
CA LEU A 284 18.82 6.03 11.39
C LEU A 284 18.47 4.88 12.34
N ASP A 285 19.40 4.50 13.22
CA ASP A 285 19.20 3.37 14.13
C ASP A 285 18.09 3.64 15.16
N GLY A 286 17.99 4.90 15.63
CA GLY A 286 16.92 5.30 16.54
C GLY A 286 15.54 5.29 15.88
N ALA A 287 15.43 5.78 14.64
CA ALA A 287 14.18 5.73 13.88
C ALA A 287 13.77 4.28 13.58
N GLU A 288 14.72 3.43 13.18
CA GLU A 288 14.49 2.02 12.90
C GLU A 288 14.01 1.28 14.16
N ALA A 289 14.69 1.45 15.29
CA ALA A 289 14.33 0.81 16.55
C ALA A 289 12.93 1.21 17.03
N VAL A 290 12.60 2.51 16.97
CA VAL A 290 11.27 3.00 17.34
C VAL A 290 10.19 2.49 16.39
N LEU A 291 10.45 2.47 15.08
CA LEU A 291 9.51 1.93 14.10
C LEU A 291 9.23 0.44 14.36
N LYS A 292 10.28 -0.38 14.57
CA LYS A 292 10.14 -1.80 14.87
C LYS A 292 9.38 -2.05 16.17
N LEU A 293 9.69 -1.30 17.24
CA LEU A 293 8.98 -1.43 18.52
C LEU A 293 7.50 -1.06 18.39
N ARG A 294 7.18 -0.04 17.58
CA ARG A 294 5.77 0.32 17.27
C ARG A 294 5.08 -0.78 16.46
N ALA A 295 5.77 -1.41 15.51
CA ALA A 295 5.22 -2.54 14.77
C ALA A 295 4.92 -3.73 15.70
N VAL A 296 5.86 -4.11 16.57
CA VAL A 296 5.67 -5.14 17.62
C VAL A 296 4.44 -4.83 18.47
N ARG A 297 4.30 -3.58 18.94
CA ARG A 297 3.13 -3.16 19.71
C ARG A 297 1.82 -3.21 18.89
N ALA A 298 1.86 -2.82 17.63
CA ALA A 298 0.68 -2.83 16.76
C ALA A 298 0.23 -4.24 16.37
N ASN A 299 1.13 -5.22 16.49
CA ASN A 299 0.88 -6.64 16.27
C ASN A 299 0.49 -7.38 17.56
N ASP A 300 0.37 -6.68 18.69
CA ASP A 300 0.12 -7.25 20.02
C ASP A 300 1.22 -8.24 20.51
N ASP A 301 2.45 -8.10 20.00
CA ASP A 301 3.60 -8.99 20.28
C ASP A 301 4.54 -8.45 21.38
N LEU A 302 4.15 -7.38 22.09
CA LEU A 302 5.05 -6.66 22.99
C LEU A 302 5.55 -7.52 24.17
N ASP A 303 4.67 -8.32 24.76
CA ASP A 303 5.04 -9.16 25.91
C ASP A 303 6.03 -10.25 25.50
N ALA A 304 5.75 -10.96 24.41
CA ALA A 304 6.65 -11.98 23.85
C ALA A 304 8.01 -11.38 23.45
N TYR A 305 8.00 -10.20 22.82
CA TYR A 305 9.23 -9.47 22.51
C TYR A 305 10.00 -9.09 23.78
N TRP A 306 9.31 -8.65 24.84
CA TRP A 306 9.95 -8.23 26.08
C TRP A 306 10.65 -9.40 26.78
N GLU A 307 10.00 -10.57 26.84
CA GLU A 307 10.62 -11.80 27.37
C GLU A 307 11.86 -12.19 26.57
N HIS A 308 11.75 -12.20 25.23
CA HIS A 308 12.88 -12.46 24.36
C HIS A 308 14.03 -11.47 24.59
N HIS A 309 13.71 -10.17 24.69
CA HIS A 309 14.68 -9.11 24.90
C HIS A 309 15.42 -9.28 26.23
N LEU A 310 14.71 -9.54 27.33
CA LEU A 310 15.32 -9.79 28.64
C LEU A 310 16.25 -11.01 28.60
N ALA A 311 15.83 -12.11 27.97
CA ALA A 311 16.66 -13.30 27.84
C ALA A 311 17.92 -13.04 26.98
N ALA A 312 17.79 -12.27 25.90
CA ALA A 312 18.92 -11.88 25.06
C ALA A 312 19.90 -10.95 25.80
N GLU A 313 19.39 -9.96 26.53
CA GLU A 313 20.19 -9.04 27.34
C GLU A 313 20.90 -9.79 28.47
N HIS A 314 20.24 -10.73 29.12
CA HIS A 314 20.86 -11.58 30.13
C HIS A 314 22.04 -12.38 29.55
N ARG A 315 21.87 -13.03 28.39
CA ARG A 315 22.96 -13.74 27.71
C ARG A 315 24.11 -12.82 27.29
N ARG A 316 23.80 -11.57 26.91
CA ARG A 316 24.82 -10.58 26.50
C ARG A 316 25.64 -10.09 27.69
N LEU A 317 24.99 -9.82 28.82
CA LEU A 317 25.62 -9.30 30.04
C LEU A 317 26.32 -10.40 30.84
N TYR A 318 25.78 -11.62 30.78
CA TYR A 318 26.31 -12.81 31.43
C TYR A 318 26.53 -13.92 30.38
N PRO A 319 27.55 -13.78 29.51
CA PRO A 319 27.96 -14.87 28.63
C PRO A 319 28.23 -16.10 29.51
N ALA A 320 27.74 -17.27 29.09
CA ALA A 320 28.12 -18.51 29.75
C ALA A 320 29.65 -18.57 29.72
N CYS A 321 30.28 -18.43 30.88
CA CYS A 321 31.70 -18.67 31.01
C CYS A 321 31.88 -20.13 30.60
N ASP A 322 32.68 -20.40 29.57
CA ASP A 322 33.14 -21.75 29.27
C ASP A 322 33.85 -22.26 30.54
N GLN A 323 33.10 -22.91 31.42
CA GLN A 323 33.65 -23.74 32.49
C GLN A 323 34.12 -25.05 31.85
N ALA A 324 35.12 -24.92 30.97
CA ALA A 324 36.02 -26.00 30.64
C ALA A 324 37.22 -25.86 31.58
N ARG A 325 37.11 -26.48 32.77
CA ARG A 325 38.25 -26.99 33.54
C ARG A 325 37.80 -27.97 34.60
#